data_AF-A0A973PDQ7-F1
#
_entry.id   AF-A0A973PDQ7-F1
#
_cell.length_a   1.000
_cell.length_b   1.000
_cell.length_c   1.000
_cell.angle_alpha   90.00
_cell.angle_beta   90.00
_cell.angle_gamma   90.00
#
_symmetry.space_group_name_H-M   'P 1'
#
loop_
_entity.id
_entity.type
_entity.pdbx_description
1 polymer ?
#
loop_
_entity_poly.entity_id
_entity_poly.type
_entity_poly.pdbx_seq_one_letter_code
_entity_poly.pdbx_strand_id
1 'polypeptide(L)'
;DTGAADLAARRLGQLAAGLAAVESATGRVIRVGFEPEPGCVVETTGQAVARLAGVDPDRLGICLDLAHLACAWEEPAAALKELGRAGLPVVKVQLSAALESAEPDVLREYAEPRFLHQTRNPAGEAADDLGEAFERSMRGPWRVHYHVPLHLTPSAPLTTTVPVLRAALAELAGGPRPLCDHFDVETYTWGVLPPALRPHDPEQLAAGIAGELDFARAELHELGVTS
;
A
#
# COMPACT_ATOMS: atom_id res chain seq x y z
N ASP A 1 -19.25 -14.09 -12.19
CA ASP A 1 -19.24 -14.72 -13.52
C ASP A 1 -18.09 -15.72 -13.58
N THR A 2 -18.40 -17.01 -13.71
CA THR A 2 -17.42 -18.10 -13.71
C THR A 2 -16.54 -18.09 -14.96
N GLY A 3 -17.06 -17.65 -16.11
CA GLY A 3 -16.30 -17.61 -17.36
C GLY A 3 -15.15 -16.61 -17.33
N ALA A 4 -15.38 -15.45 -16.69
CA ALA A 4 -14.34 -14.44 -16.50
C ALA A 4 -13.23 -14.92 -15.55
N ALA A 5 -13.58 -15.60 -14.46
CA ALA A 5 -12.62 -16.15 -13.50
C ALA A 5 -11.72 -17.23 -14.14
N ASP A 6 -12.31 -18.15 -14.91
CA ASP A 6 -11.55 -19.19 -15.61
C ASP A 6 -10.60 -18.59 -16.67
N LEU A 7 -11.05 -17.54 -17.36
CA LEU A 7 -10.20 -16.84 -18.31
C LEU A 7 -9.02 -16.13 -17.62
N ALA A 8 -9.26 -15.49 -16.46
CA ALA A 8 -8.22 -14.86 -15.67
C ALA A 8 -7.18 -15.90 -15.21
N ALA A 9 -7.61 -17.03 -14.64
CA ALA A 9 -6.72 -18.10 -14.22
C ALA A 9 -5.84 -18.64 -15.37
N ARG A 10 -6.42 -18.85 -16.56
CA ARG A 10 -5.65 -19.26 -17.75
C ARG A 10 -4.61 -18.21 -18.16
N ARG A 11 -4.96 -16.92 -18.12
CA ARG A 11 -4.02 -15.83 -18.45
C ARG A 11 -2.89 -15.71 -17.44
N LEU A 12 -3.18 -15.90 -16.15
CA LEU A 12 -2.16 -15.94 -15.10
C LEU A 12 -1.20 -17.13 -15.28
N GLY A 13 -1.73 -18.30 -15.65
CA GLY A 13 -0.88 -19.46 -16.00
C GLY A 13 0.00 -19.21 -17.24
N GLN A 14 -0.53 -18.56 -18.27
CA GLN A 14 0.26 -18.15 -19.45
C GLN A 14 1.33 -17.12 -19.08
N LEU A 15 1.02 -16.16 -18.22
CA LEU A 15 1.97 -15.18 -17.70
C LEU A 15 3.12 -15.88 -16.96
N ALA A 16 2.82 -16.76 -16.01
CA ALA A 16 3.83 -17.52 -15.27
C ALA A 16 4.74 -18.33 -16.20
N ALA A 17 4.15 -19.06 -17.17
CA ALA A 17 4.91 -19.81 -18.16
C ALA A 17 5.82 -18.91 -19.03
N GLY A 18 5.33 -17.73 -19.43
CA GLY A 18 6.11 -16.73 -20.16
C GLY A 18 7.29 -16.20 -19.32
N LEU A 19 7.07 -15.88 -18.05
CA LEU A 19 8.12 -15.42 -17.13
C LEU A 19 9.18 -16.52 -16.90
N ALA A 20 8.77 -17.78 -16.78
CA ALA A 20 9.69 -18.91 -16.71
C ALA A 20 10.52 -19.07 -18.00
N ALA A 21 9.92 -18.83 -19.17
CA ALA A 21 10.65 -18.84 -20.44
C ALA A 21 11.68 -17.69 -20.53
N VAL A 22 11.34 -16.50 -20.03
CA VAL A 22 12.29 -15.36 -19.94
C VAL A 22 13.47 -15.72 -19.04
N GLU A 23 13.22 -16.30 -17.88
CA GLU A 23 14.30 -16.74 -16.99
C GLU A 23 15.18 -17.80 -17.65
N SER A 24 14.58 -18.81 -18.30
CA SER A 24 15.34 -19.84 -19.02
C SER A 24 16.23 -19.25 -20.12
N ALA A 25 15.73 -18.24 -20.85
CA ALA A 25 16.46 -17.61 -21.95
C ALA A 25 17.54 -16.61 -21.49
N THR A 26 17.36 -15.97 -20.34
CA THR A 26 18.18 -14.81 -19.93
C THR A 26 18.91 -14.97 -18.60
N GLY A 27 18.56 -15.99 -17.81
CA GLY A 27 18.97 -16.14 -16.41
C GLY A 27 18.39 -15.08 -15.46
N ARG A 28 17.46 -14.22 -15.93
CA ARG A 28 16.85 -13.15 -15.12
C ARG A 28 15.48 -13.57 -14.64
N VAL A 29 15.29 -13.54 -13.33
CA VAL A 29 13.98 -13.76 -12.69
C VAL A 29 13.16 -12.48 -12.78
N ILE A 30 11.91 -12.61 -13.22
CA ILE A 30 10.91 -11.52 -13.18
C ILE A 30 9.71 -12.05 -12.39
N ARG A 31 9.26 -11.26 -11.42
CA ARG A 31 8.05 -11.53 -10.63
C ARG A 31 7.03 -10.43 -10.87
N VAL A 32 5.75 -10.79 -10.77
CA VAL A 32 4.63 -9.86 -10.84
C VAL A 32 3.94 -9.83 -9.48
N GLY A 33 3.90 -8.64 -8.88
CA GLY A 33 3.12 -8.36 -7.67
C GLY A 33 1.76 -7.81 -8.03
N PHE A 34 0.69 -8.41 -7.51
CA PHE A 34 -0.66 -7.86 -7.54
C PHE A 34 -0.88 -7.00 -6.30
N GLU A 35 -1.36 -5.78 -6.50
CA GLU A 35 -1.59 -4.80 -5.45
C GLU A 35 -3.09 -4.76 -5.11
N PRO A 36 -3.50 -5.21 -3.90
CA PRO A 36 -4.84 -4.97 -3.41
C PRO A 36 -5.03 -3.49 -3.12
N GLU A 37 -5.90 -2.83 -3.88
CA GLU A 37 -6.07 -1.37 -3.84
C GLU A 37 -7.56 -1.01 -3.61
N PRO A 38 -7.88 -0.08 -2.69
CA PRO A 38 -9.24 0.43 -2.55
C PRO A 38 -9.82 0.95 -3.87
N GLY A 39 -11.02 0.50 -4.24
CA GLY A 39 -11.73 0.88 -5.47
C GLY A 39 -11.43 -0.02 -6.67
N CYS A 40 -10.48 -0.96 -6.52
CA CYS A 40 -10.17 -1.97 -7.53
C CYS A 40 -11.00 -3.26 -7.36
N VAL A 41 -10.84 -4.20 -8.30
CA VAL A 41 -11.52 -5.52 -8.27
C VAL A 41 -11.04 -6.41 -7.11
N VAL A 42 -9.87 -6.11 -6.56
CA VAL A 42 -9.25 -6.74 -5.40
C VAL A 42 -8.77 -5.60 -4.52
N GLU A 43 -9.44 -5.37 -3.40
CA GLU A 43 -9.18 -4.25 -2.48
C GLU A 43 -8.47 -4.69 -1.19
N THR A 44 -8.55 -5.97 -0.83
CA THR A 44 -8.02 -6.49 0.44
C THR A 44 -7.16 -7.74 0.24
N THR A 45 -6.33 -8.06 1.23
CA THR A 45 -5.51 -9.29 1.18
C THR A 45 -6.38 -10.54 1.16
N GLY A 46 -7.50 -10.57 1.90
CA GLY A 46 -8.45 -11.68 1.86
C GLY A 46 -9.10 -11.87 0.47
N GLN A 47 -9.41 -10.78 -0.23
CA GLN A 47 -9.89 -10.85 -1.62
C GLN A 47 -8.79 -11.34 -2.57
N ALA A 48 -7.54 -10.93 -2.34
CA ALA A 48 -6.40 -11.41 -3.11
C ALA A 48 -6.21 -12.92 -2.94
N VAL A 49 -6.30 -13.43 -1.70
CA VAL A 49 -6.29 -14.88 -1.40
C VAL A 49 -7.39 -15.60 -2.17
N ALA A 50 -8.62 -15.11 -2.10
CA ALA A 50 -9.75 -15.76 -2.76
C ALA A 50 -9.62 -15.84 -4.30
N ARG A 51 -8.83 -14.94 -4.91
CA ARG A 51 -8.72 -14.80 -6.37
C ARG A 51 -7.41 -15.34 -6.94
N LEU A 52 -6.34 -15.36 -6.14
CA LEU A 52 -4.99 -15.68 -6.58
C LEU A 52 -4.46 -16.98 -5.94
N ALA A 53 -5.19 -17.61 -5.03
CA ALA A 53 -4.77 -18.92 -4.50
C ALA A 53 -4.49 -19.93 -5.63
N GLY A 54 -3.34 -20.60 -5.56
CA GLY A 54 -2.91 -21.61 -6.53
C GLY A 54 -2.21 -21.06 -7.78
N VAL A 55 -1.95 -19.75 -7.87
CA VAL A 55 -1.00 -19.22 -8.86
C VAL A 55 0.42 -19.73 -8.58
N ASP A 56 1.31 -19.63 -9.58
CA ASP A 56 2.73 -19.97 -9.43
C ASP A 56 3.42 -18.97 -8.48
N PRO A 57 3.77 -19.37 -7.24
CA PRO A 57 4.32 -18.45 -6.24
C PRO A 57 5.75 -18.01 -6.57
N ASP A 58 6.46 -18.74 -7.43
CA ASP A 58 7.83 -18.39 -7.81
C ASP A 58 7.85 -17.22 -8.82
N ARG A 59 6.70 -16.90 -9.43
CA ARG A 59 6.56 -15.83 -10.44
C ARG A 59 5.51 -14.79 -10.07
N LEU A 60 4.50 -15.16 -9.30
CA LEU A 60 3.35 -14.31 -8.99
C LEU A 60 3.21 -14.18 -7.47
N GLY A 61 2.85 -13.00 -6.99
CA GLY A 61 2.58 -12.77 -5.57
C GLY A 61 1.97 -11.39 -5.32
N ILE A 62 2.13 -10.86 -4.11
CA ILE A 62 1.50 -9.61 -3.68
C ILE A 62 2.52 -8.47 -3.68
N CYS A 63 2.14 -7.35 -4.29
CA CYS A 63 2.71 -6.03 -4.00
C CYS A 63 1.88 -5.46 -2.85
N LEU A 64 2.47 -5.31 -1.67
CA LEU A 64 1.74 -4.85 -0.49
C LEU A 64 2.01 -3.37 -0.27
N ASP A 65 1.05 -2.52 -0.65
CA ASP A 65 1.04 -1.12 -0.25
C ASP A 65 0.48 -0.97 1.18
N LEU A 66 1.26 -0.35 2.06
CA LEU A 66 0.91 -0.26 3.48
C LEU A 66 -0.16 0.79 3.78
N ALA A 67 -0.31 1.81 2.93
CA ALA A 67 -1.43 2.74 2.99
C ALA A 67 -2.73 2.08 2.53
N HIS A 68 -2.70 1.22 1.50
CA HIS A 68 -3.86 0.47 1.02
C HIS A 68 -4.32 -0.54 2.06
N LEU A 69 -3.39 -1.32 2.64
CA LEU A 69 -3.66 -2.23 3.74
C LEU A 69 -4.33 -1.49 4.91
N ALA A 70 -3.82 -0.30 5.25
CA ALA A 70 -4.41 0.53 6.29
C ALA A 70 -5.81 1.03 5.90
N CYS A 71 -6.01 1.53 4.68
CA CYS A 71 -7.32 1.98 4.19
C CYS A 71 -8.35 0.85 4.10
N ALA A 72 -7.91 -0.38 3.84
CA ALA A 72 -8.73 -1.59 3.92
C ALA A 72 -9.10 -1.98 5.37
N TRP A 73 -8.58 -1.26 6.37
CA TRP A 73 -8.74 -1.53 7.80
C TRP A 73 -8.28 -2.93 8.20
N GLU A 74 -7.29 -3.47 7.48
CA GLU A 74 -6.72 -4.78 7.77
C GLU A 74 -5.70 -4.72 8.91
N GLU A 75 -5.65 -5.77 9.73
CA GLU A 75 -4.62 -5.94 10.75
C GLU A 75 -3.40 -6.63 10.11
N PRO A 76 -2.21 -6.01 10.12
CA PRO A 76 -1.06 -6.51 9.35
C PRO A 76 -0.67 -7.97 9.65
N ALA A 77 -0.63 -8.38 10.92
CA ALA A 77 -0.22 -9.74 11.27
C ALA A 77 -1.22 -10.78 10.77
N ALA A 78 -2.52 -10.51 10.88
CA ALA A 78 -3.58 -11.35 10.35
C ALA A 78 -3.52 -11.45 8.81
N ALA A 79 -3.37 -10.31 8.13
CA ALA A 79 -3.29 -10.23 6.68
C ALA A 79 -2.09 -11.03 6.12
N LEU A 80 -0.89 -10.79 6.66
CA LEU A 80 0.34 -11.48 6.24
C LEU A 80 0.28 -12.98 6.54
N LYS A 81 -0.31 -13.37 7.67
CA LYS A 81 -0.52 -14.78 8.02
C LYS A 81 -1.50 -15.47 7.06
N GLU A 82 -2.53 -14.77 6.60
CA GLU A 82 -3.48 -15.30 5.62
C GLU A 82 -2.82 -15.50 4.25
N LEU A 83 -2.09 -14.50 3.76
CA LEU A 83 -1.29 -14.60 2.53
C LEU A 83 -0.32 -15.79 2.59
N GLY A 84 0.42 -15.94 3.69
CA GLY A 84 1.34 -17.05 3.89
C GLY A 84 0.65 -18.43 3.89
N ARG A 85 -0.52 -18.56 4.52
CA ARG A 85 -1.32 -19.80 4.51
C ARG A 85 -1.84 -20.16 3.12
N ALA A 86 -2.15 -19.15 2.30
CA ALA A 86 -2.59 -19.33 0.93
C ALA A 86 -1.44 -19.63 -0.05
N GLY A 87 -0.18 -19.59 0.41
CA GLY A 87 0.99 -19.74 -0.44
C GLY A 87 1.21 -18.55 -1.37
N LEU A 88 0.70 -17.36 -1.02
CA LEU A 88 0.88 -16.12 -1.77
C LEU A 88 2.02 -15.31 -1.14
N PRO A 89 3.21 -15.28 -1.75
CA PRO A 89 4.33 -14.52 -1.20
C PRO A 89 4.13 -13.02 -1.41
N VAL A 90 4.61 -12.21 -0.45
CA VAL A 90 4.80 -10.77 -0.65
C VAL A 90 6.10 -10.58 -1.41
N VAL A 91 6.03 -9.98 -2.59
CA VAL A 91 7.17 -9.88 -3.54
C VAL A 91 7.74 -8.48 -3.61
N LYS A 92 6.96 -7.51 -3.13
CA LYS A 92 7.28 -6.09 -3.06
C LYS A 92 6.42 -5.48 -1.96
N VAL A 93 6.98 -4.51 -1.22
CA VAL A 93 6.26 -3.71 -0.23
C VAL A 93 6.48 -2.23 -0.54
N GLN A 94 5.39 -1.47 -0.69
CA GLN A 94 5.44 -0.01 -0.74
C GLN A 94 5.29 0.55 0.67
N LEU A 95 6.32 1.25 1.12
CA LEU A 95 6.32 1.99 2.38
C LEU A 95 5.58 3.31 2.17
N SER A 96 4.29 3.27 2.47
CA SER A 96 3.36 4.39 2.32
C SER A 96 2.49 4.49 3.57
N ALA A 97 1.97 5.70 3.83
CA ALA A 97 1.04 5.95 4.91
C ALA A 97 -0.13 6.80 4.41
N ALA A 98 -1.33 6.45 4.87
CA ALA A 98 -2.56 7.19 4.64
C ALA A 98 -2.77 8.24 5.74
N LEU A 99 -3.66 9.19 5.49
CA LEU A 99 -4.18 10.11 6.49
C LEU A 99 -5.32 9.46 7.28
N GLU A 100 -5.41 9.73 8.58
CA GLU A 100 -6.47 9.25 9.45
C GLU A 100 -7.00 10.37 10.36
N SER A 101 -8.33 10.50 10.44
CA SER A 101 -8.98 11.42 11.39
C SER A 101 -10.35 10.92 11.83
N ALA A 102 -10.65 11.09 13.12
CA ALA A 102 -11.99 10.92 13.68
C ALA A 102 -12.89 12.16 13.45
N GLU A 103 -12.28 13.28 13.06
CA GLU A 103 -12.95 14.55 12.75
C GLU A 103 -12.70 14.88 11.27
N PRO A 104 -13.53 14.38 10.34
CA PRO A 104 -13.23 14.43 8.91
C PRO A 104 -13.07 15.83 8.31
N ASP A 105 -13.61 16.87 8.95
CA ASP A 105 -13.53 18.24 8.41
C ASP A 105 -12.10 18.74 8.21
N VAL A 106 -11.13 18.25 8.99
CA VAL A 106 -9.71 18.61 8.82
C VAL A 106 -9.10 18.03 7.55
N LEU A 107 -9.73 17.02 6.94
CA LEU A 107 -9.27 16.42 5.68
C LEU A 107 -9.65 17.28 4.46
N ARG A 108 -10.51 18.29 4.60
CA ARG A 108 -10.98 19.11 3.45
C ARG A 108 -9.84 19.79 2.69
N GLU A 109 -8.76 20.17 3.36
CA GLU A 109 -7.60 20.79 2.71
C GLU A 109 -6.79 19.83 1.82
N TYR A 110 -7.02 18.52 1.97
CA TYR A 110 -6.41 17.45 1.20
C TYR A 110 -7.28 17.01 0.01
N ALA A 111 -8.49 17.57 -0.15
CA ALA A 111 -9.31 17.31 -1.33
C ALA A 111 -8.77 18.13 -2.51
N GLU A 112 -8.18 17.46 -3.49
CA GLU A 112 -7.63 18.08 -4.70
C GLU A 112 -8.01 17.28 -5.96
N PRO A 113 -8.07 17.91 -7.15
CA PRO A 113 -8.71 17.29 -8.32
C PRO A 113 -7.79 16.40 -9.17
N ARG A 114 -6.50 16.29 -8.86
CA ARG A 114 -5.53 15.57 -9.71
C ARG A 114 -5.58 14.07 -9.47
N PHE A 115 -5.71 13.64 -8.22
CA PHE A 115 -5.72 12.23 -7.84
C PHE A 115 -7.05 11.84 -7.18
N LEU A 116 -7.35 10.55 -7.22
CA LEU A 116 -8.43 9.99 -6.43
C LEU A 116 -7.93 9.75 -5.00
N HIS A 117 -8.69 10.20 -4.01
CA HIS A 117 -8.37 10.01 -2.60
C HIS A 117 -9.33 9.02 -1.98
N GLN A 118 -9.15 7.73 -2.31
CA GLN A 118 -10.05 6.68 -1.86
C GLN A 118 -10.19 6.74 -0.34
N THR A 119 -11.43 6.90 0.12
CA THR A 119 -11.76 7.13 1.53
C THR A 119 -12.54 5.94 2.07
N ARG A 120 -12.13 5.43 3.22
CA ARG A 120 -12.70 4.24 3.85
C ARG A 120 -12.91 4.46 5.34
N ASN A 121 -13.97 3.86 5.88
CA ASN A 121 -14.22 3.83 7.32
C ASN A 121 -14.33 2.37 7.83
N PRO A 122 -14.22 2.13 9.15
CA PRO A 122 -14.25 0.78 9.69
C PRO A 122 -15.66 0.16 9.70
N ALA A 123 -16.70 0.96 9.39
CA ALA A 123 -18.08 0.48 9.25
C ALA A 123 -18.37 -0.08 7.84
N GLY A 124 -17.39 -0.08 6.94
CA GLY A 124 -17.51 -0.57 5.56
C GLY A 124 -18.07 0.46 4.57
N GLU A 125 -18.22 1.73 4.97
CA GLU A 125 -18.50 2.80 4.02
C GLU A 125 -17.22 3.14 3.23
N ALA A 126 -17.40 3.32 1.93
CA ALA A 126 -16.32 3.55 0.98
C ALA A 126 -16.76 4.61 -0.04
N ALA A 127 -15.83 5.49 -0.42
CA ALA A 127 -15.94 6.43 -1.52
C ALA A 127 -14.64 6.41 -2.33
N ASP A 128 -14.73 6.53 -3.65
CA ASP A 128 -13.55 6.46 -4.52
C ASP A 128 -12.77 7.79 -4.52
N ASP A 129 -13.37 8.86 -4.01
CA ASP A 129 -12.69 10.11 -3.75
C ASP A 129 -13.12 10.76 -2.41
N LEU A 130 -12.24 11.61 -1.88
CA LEU A 130 -12.47 12.32 -0.62
C LEU A 130 -13.64 13.30 -0.73
N GLY A 131 -13.80 13.98 -1.88
CA GLY A 131 -14.95 14.85 -2.11
C GLY A 131 -16.29 14.10 -2.01
N GLU A 132 -16.35 12.91 -2.60
CA GLU A 132 -17.52 12.03 -2.58
C GLU A 132 -17.86 11.57 -1.15
N ALA A 133 -16.85 11.28 -0.31
CA ALA A 133 -17.06 10.93 1.09
C ALA A 133 -17.77 12.03 1.88
N PHE A 134 -17.42 13.30 1.62
CA PHE A 134 -18.10 14.46 2.20
C PHE A 134 -19.52 14.63 1.68
N GLU A 135 -19.74 14.52 0.37
CA GLU A 135 -21.07 14.63 -0.25
C GLU A 135 -22.04 13.59 0.32
N ARG A 136 -21.54 12.37 0.54
CA ARG A 136 -22.31 11.25 1.12
C ARG A 136 -22.48 11.33 2.63
N SER A 137 -21.81 12.26 3.30
CA SER A 137 -21.82 12.40 4.76
C SER A 137 -21.47 11.08 5.49
N MET A 138 -20.43 10.39 5.00
CA MET A 138 -19.96 9.12 5.58
C MET A 138 -19.57 9.29 7.05
N ARG A 139 -19.76 8.24 7.86
CA ARG A 139 -19.40 8.29 9.29
C ARG A 139 -17.89 8.23 9.47
N GLY A 140 -17.36 8.96 10.44
CA GLY A 140 -15.97 8.82 10.87
C GLY A 140 -15.72 7.55 11.71
N PRO A 141 -14.45 7.21 12.00
CA PRO A 141 -13.24 7.84 11.47
C PRO A 141 -12.99 7.50 10.00
N TRP A 142 -12.23 8.34 9.30
CA TRP A 142 -11.82 8.09 7.91
C TRP A 142 -10.33 7.78 7.84
N ARG A 143 -9.99 6.80 6.99
CA ARG A 143 -8.68 6.67 6.38
C ARG A 143 -8.78 7.10 4.93
N VAL A 144 -7.88 7.98 4.52
CA VAL A 144 -7.84 8.54 3.17
C VAL A 144 -6.53 8.14 2.54
N HIS A 145 -6.60 7.44 1.40
CA HIS A 145 -5.43 7.15 0.59
C HIS A 145 -4.93 8.45 -0.06
N TYR A 146 -4.16 9.18 0.73
CA TYR A 146 -3.46 10.39 0.35
C TYR A 146 -2.04 10.20 0.85
N HIS A 147 -1.11 10.00 -0.07
CA HIS A 147 0.28 9.83 0.29
C HIS A 147 0.83 11.15 0.87
N VAL A 148 1.14 11.11 2.17
CA VAL A 148 1.89 12.16 2.86
C VAL A 148 3.30 11.66 3.16
N PRO A 149 4.29 12.55 3.25
CA PRO A 149 5.65 12.16 3.58
C PRO A 149 5.68 11.30 4.84
N LEU A 150 6.37 10.16 4.83
CA LEU A 150 6.36 9.19 5.94
C LEU A 150 6.76 9.79 7.29
N HIS A 151 7.64 10.79 7.27
CA HIS A 151 8.12 11.49 8.47
C HIS A 151 7.21 12.66 8.90
N LEU A 152 6.13 12.95 8.17
CA LEU A 152 5.19 14.00 8.53
C LEU A 152 4.48 13.65 9.84
N THR A 153 4.51 14.57 10.80
CA THR A 153 3.68 14.52 11.99
C THR A 153 2.62 15.62 11.89
N PRO A 154 1.41 15.31 11.38
CA PRO A 154 0.35 16.30 11.28
C PRO A 154 -0.12 16.76 12.66
N SER A 155 -0.70 17.96 12.72
CA SER A 155 -1.32 18.48 13.94
C SER A 155 -2.66 17.78 14.20
N ALA A 156 -2.92 17.46 15.47
CA ALA A 156 -4.21 16.93 15.90
C ALA A 156 -5.38 17.83 15.42
N PRO A 157 -6.54 17.25 15.06
CA PRO A 157 -6.91 15.83 15.19
C PRO A 157 -6.44 14.92 14.04
N LEU A 158 -5.70 15.45 13.05
CA LEU A 158 -5.19 14.65 11.94
C LEU A 158 -4.00 13.78 12.38
N THR A 159 -3.97 12.55 11.91
CA THR A 159 -2.90 11.57 12.13
C THR A 159 -2.55 10.84 10.83
N THR A 160 -1.56 9.97 10.87
CA THR A 160 -1.20 9.10 9.74
C THR A 160 -1.25 7.64 10.15
N THR A 161 -1.30 6.75 9.16
CA THR A 161 -1.27 5.29 9.39
C THR A 161 0.15 4.74 9.56
N VAL A 162 1.14 5.58 9.88
CA VAL A 162 2.51 5.14 10.22
C VAL A 162 2.53 4.06 11.32
N PRO A 163 1.66 4.06 12.36
CA PRO A 163 1.59 2.94 13.29
C PRO A 163 1.25 1.59 12.62
N VAL A 164 0.40 1.58 11.58
CA VAL A 164 0.09 0.37 10.80
C VAL A 164 1.29 -0.05 9.97
N LEU A 165 1.99 0.90 9.35
CA LEU A 165 3.25 0.66 8.64
C LEU A 165 4.28 -0.03 9.56
N ARG A 166 4.47 0.48 10.77
CA ARG A 166 5.41 -0.10 11.75
C ARG A 166 5.03 -1.52 12.16
N ALA A 167 3.74 -1.76 12.40
CA ALA A 167 3.23 -3.09 12.71
C ALA A 167 3.45 -4.06 11.55
N ALA A 168 3.21 -3.63 10.31
CA ALA A 168 3.47 -4.44 9.12
C ALA A 168 4.97 -4.72 8.93
N LEU A 169 5.84 -3.73 9.12
CA LEU A 169 7.29 -3.91 9.02
C LEU A 169 7.82 -4.92 10.04
N ALA A 170 7.31 -4.90 11.28
CA ALA A 170 7.69 -5.87 12.31
C ALA A 170 7.42 -7.32 11.88
N GLU A 171 6.31 -7.57 11.16
CA GLU A 171 5.98 -8.89 10.61
C GLU A 171 6.79 -9.22 9.34
N LEU A 172 6.98 -8.23 8.47
CA LEU A 172 7.68 -8.39 7.18
C LEU A 172 9.18 -8.61 7.34
N ALA A 173 9.82 -7.93 8.30
CA ALA A 173 11.27 -7.88 8.43
C ALA A 173 11.79 -8.20 9.86
N GLY A 174 10.96 -8.06 10.90
CA GLY A 174 11.37 -8.30 12.29
C GLY A 174 11.34 -9.77 12.74
N GLY A 175 10.80 -10.67 11.91
CA GLY A 175 10.76 -12.11 12.17
C GLY A 175 12.11 -12.82 11.99
N PRO A 176 12.21 -14.13 12.32
CA PRO A 176 13.44 -14.91 12.17
C PRO A 176 13.91 -15.06 10.71
N ARG A 177 13.01 -14.82 9.75
CA ARG A 177 13.31 -14.72 8.33
C ARG A 177 12.45 -13.60 7.75
N PRO A 178 12.99 -12.72 6.89
CA PRO A 178 12.19 -11.71 6.22
C PRO A 178 11.17 -12.37 5.28
N LEU A 179 9.98 -11.82 5.23
CA LEU A 179 8.91 -12.21 4.29
C LEU A 179 9.07 -11.52 2.93
N CYS A 180 9.77 -10.39 2.89
CA CYS A 180 10.07 -9.62 1.69
C CYS A 180 11.46 -8.96 1.82
N ASP A 181 12.16 -8.81 0.70
CA ASP A 181 13.47 -8.15 0.59
C ASP A 181 13.46 -6.96 -0.38
N HIS A 182 12.30 -6.62 -0.95
CA HIS A 182 12.12 -5.54 -1.90
C HIS A 182 11.14 -4.51 -1.35
N PHE A 183 11.68 -3.38 -0.89
CA PHE A 183 10.93 -2.25 -0.36
C PHE A 183 11.16 -1.03 -1.23
N ASP A 184 10.10 -0.30 -1.54
CA ASP A 184 10.17 1.03 -2.13
C ASP A 184 9.40 2.06 -1.30
N VAL A 185 9.69 3.33 -1.55
CA VAL A 185 9.04 4.46 -0.88
C VAL A 185 8.46 5.35 -1.96
N GLU A 186 7.16 5.61 -1.88
CA GLU A 186 6.52 6.55 -2.79
C GLU A 186 6.93 7.98 -2.40
N THR A 187 7.25 8.84 -3.35
CA THR A 187 7.78 10.19 -3.06
C THR A 187 7.27 11.25 -4.05
N TYR A 188 6.13 11.04 -4.70
CA TYR A 188 5.69 11.83 -5.86
C TYR A 188 4.61 12.90 -5.58
N THR A 189 4.03 12.94 -4.38
CA THR A 189 2.86 13.78 -4.08
C THR A 189 3.17 15.18 -3.51
N TRP A 190 4.45 15.57 -3.43
CA TRP A 190 4.87 16.87 -2.89
C TRP A 190 4.15 18.09 -3.50
N GLY A 191 3.80 18.02 -4.78
CA GLY A 191 3.10 19.10 -5.49
C GLY A 191 1.61 19.23 -5.18
N VAL A 192 0.99 18.20 -4.58
CA VAL A 192 -0.44 18.20 -4.26
C VAL A 192 -0.74 18.45 -2.79
N LEU A 193 0.25 18.35 -1.90
CA LEU A 193 0.14 18.65 -0.46
C LEU A 193 -0.59 19.99 -0.21
N PRO A 194 -1.22 20.22 0.96
CA PRO A 194 -1.72 21.54 1.30
C PRO A 194 -0.63 22.62 1.13
N PRO A 195 -0.95 23.85 0.67
CA PRO A 195 0.04 24.86 0.34
C PRO A 195 1.08 25.16 1.43
N ALA A 196 0.70 25.02 2.71
CA ALA A 196 1.59 25.22 3.85
C ALA A 196 2.65 24.12 4.02
N LEU A 197 2.46 22.95 3.38
CA LEU A 197 3.35 21.79 3.46
C LEU A 197 4.16 21.56 2.17
N ARG A 198 3.89 22.33 1.11
CA ARG A 198 4.59 22.18 -0.17
C ARG A 198 6.02 22.72 -0.08
N PRO A 199 7.01 22.04 -0.70
CA PRO A 199 8.32 22.63 -0.88
C PRO A 199 8.22 23.86 -1.78
N HIS A 200 8.92 24.94 -1.41
CA HIS A 200 8.91 26.20 -2.14
C HIS A 200 10.01 26.29 -3.21
N ASP A 201 11.01 25.42 -3.13
CA ASP A 201 12.15 25.36 -4.04
C ASP A 201 12.66 23.91 -4.22
N PRO A 202 13.55 23.65 -5.20
CA PRO A 202 14.10 22.32 -5.43
C PRO A 202 14.93 21.75 -4.28
N GLU A 203 15.53 22.60 -3.44
CA GLU A 203 16.34 22.16 -2.30
C GLU A 203 15.44 21.59 -1.19
N GLN A 204 14.32 22.27 -0.89
CA GLN A 204 13.30 21.78 0.03
C GLN A 204 12.65 20.49 -0.46
N LEU A 205 12.39 20.37 -1.77
CA LEU A 205 11.87 19.13 -2.35
C LEU A 205 12.87 17.98 -2.16
N ALA A 206 14.15 18.22 -2.47
CA ALA A 206 15.20 17.22 -2.30
C ALA A 206 15.36 16.82 -0.82
N ALA A 207 15.32 17.78 0.10
CA ALA A 207 15.39 17.53 1.53
C ALA A 207 14.19 16.72 2.04
N GLY A 208 12.98 17.00 1.54
CA GLY A 208 11.77 16.24 1.85
C GLY A 208 11.87 14.79 1.41
N ILE A 209 12.24 14.55 0.15
CA ILE A 209 12.46 13.20 -0.40
C ILE A 209 13.54 12.46 0.39
N ALA A 210 14.66 13.13 0.69
CA ALA A 210 15.74 12.55 1.49
C ALA A 210 15.26 12.17 2.91
N GLY A 211 14.50 13.04 3.57
CA GLY A 211 13.94 12.78 4.91
C GLY A 211 12.98 11.59 4.93
N GLU A 212 12.22 11.39 3.87
CA GLU A 212 11.33 10.24 3.70
C GLU A 212 12.10 8.93 3.50
N LEU A 213 13.14 8.92 2.67
CA LEU A 213 14.03 7.78 2.52
C LEU A 213 14.82 7.48 3.82
N ASP A 214 15.27 8.51 4.52
CA ASP A 214 15.97 8.40 5.79
C ASP A 214 15.07 7.80 6.88
N PHE A 215 13.80 8.22 6.94
CA PHE A 215 12.79 7.64 7.82
C PHE A 215 12.57 6.16 7.52
N ALA A 216 12.29 5.81 6.26
CA ALA A 216 12.07 4.42 5.85
C ALA A 216 13.29 3.53 6.18
N ARG A 217 14.50 4.04 5.93
CA ARG A 217 15.75 3.36 6.26
C ARG A 217 15.89 3.16 7.78
N ALA A 218 15.55 4.16 8.59
CA ALA A 218 15.62 4.05 10.04
C ALA A 218 14.68 2.97 10.59
N GLU A 219 13.42 2.95 10.13
CA GLU A 219 12.43 1.94 10.53
C GLU A 219 12.90 0.51 10.19
N LEU A 220 13.49 0.30 9.01
CA LEU A 220 14.05 -0.99 8.62
C LEU A 220 15.30 -1.37 9.44
N HIS A 221 16.18 -0.41 9.73
CA HIS A 221 17.37 -0.65 10.56
C HIS A 221 17.04 -0.99 12.01
N GLU A 222 15.99 -0.41 12.59
CA GLU A 222 15.51 -0.77 13.94
C GLU A 222 15.10 -2.24 14.03
N LEU A 223 14.69 -2.83 12.90
CA LEU A 223 14.37 -4.26 12.77
C LEU A 223 15.58 -5.13 12.42
N GLY A 224 16.78 -4.56 12.34
CA GLY A 224 18.02 -5.27 12.03
C GLY A 224 18.26 -5.50 10.53
N VAL A 225 17.48 -4.89 9.64
CA VAL A 225 17.77 -4.91 8.20
C VAL A 225 19.02 -4.09 7.93
N THR A 226 19.97 -4.65 7.19
CA THR A 226 21.22 -3.96 6.81
C THR A 226 21.30 -3.85 5.29
N SER A 227 21.70 -2.68 4.79
CA SER A 227 22.00 -2.41 3.38
C SER A 227 23.30 -3.04 2.91
#